data_AF-A0A953YQE2-F1
#
_entry.id   AF-A0A953YQE2-F1
#
_cell.length_a   1.000
_cell.length_b   1.000
_cell.length_c   1.000
_cell.angle_alpha   90.00
_cell.angle_beta   90.00
_cell.angle_gamma   90.00
#
_symmetry.space_group_name_H-M   'P 1'
#
loop_
_entity.id
_entity.type
_entity.pdbx_description
1 polymer ?
#
loop_
_entity_poly.entity_id
_entity_poly.type
_entity_poly.pdbx_seq_one_letter_code
_entity_poly.pdbx_strand_id
1 'polypeptide(L)'
;MSDAEDRSDPFFIGWAAAPGRLRPFLAGVGLCLAVLFGGVGYIAAATQADPGSGSGGRRETAIGVLAYDPYPLLYVTESERYPAGHTLLLSGNAKFGVQDRASALDGRLVQVSGGPVSRGDIDMLRLRGGTNGLSLVEDAPEAPPVPQPVSLGRWRLTGEICDGQCVAGAMRPGTGLAHRACANLCLIGGVPPVFVSTAAVEGEEFFLLADADGGPVTDAVLDHVAILVEVEGEVERRGDLLVFRIDPGSLQVAP
;
A
#
# COMPACT_ATOMS: atom_id res chain seq x y z
N MET A 1 1.73 -68.88 50.58
CA MET A 1 1.50 -68.25 49.27
C MET A 1 2.28 -66.95 49.26
N SER A 2 3.32 -66.91 48.45
CA SER A 2 4.27 -65.80 48.33
C SER A 2 3.78 -64.91 47.20
N ASP A 3 3.17 -63.78 47.56
CA ASP A 3 2.94 -62.67 46.62
C ASP A 3 4.30 -61.99 46.38
N ALA A 4 5.02 -62.47 45.38
CA ALA A 4 6.18 -61.77 44.85
C ALA A 4 5.66 -60.66 43.92
N GLU A 5 5.67 -59.41 44.39
CA GLU A 5 5.61 -58.24 43.52
C GLU A 5 6.77 -58.30 42.53
N ASP A 6 6.48 -58.71 41.28
CA ASP A 6 7.37 -58.53 40.14
C ASP A 6 7.44 -57.03 39.81
N ARG A 7 8.27 -56.32 40.58
CA ARG A 7 8.49 -54.88 40.45
C ARG A 7 9.57 -54.60 39.41
N SER A 8 9.32 -55.04 38.19
CA SER A 8 10.17 -54.76 37.03
C SER A 8 9.47 -53.88 35.99
N ASP A 9 8.55 -53.00 36.44
CA ASP A 9 8.06 -51.93 35.58
C ASP A 9 9.20 -50.94 35.30
N PRO A 10 9.62 -50.77 34.03
CA PRO A 10 10.75 -49.92 33.69
C PRO A 10 10.36 -48.45 33.94
N PHE A 11 10.77 -47.93 35.09
CA PHE A 11 10.60 -46.53 35.45
C PHE A 11 11.66 -45.67 34.75
N PHE A 12 11.24 -44.61 34.07
CA PHE A 12 12.15 -43.68 33.41
C PHE A 12 12.93 -42.85 34.44
N ILE A 13 14.26 -42.87 34.36
CA ILE A 13 15.16 -42.04 35.19
C ILE A 13 15.88 -41.06 34.25
N GLY A 14 15.70 -39.75 34.46
CA GLY A 14 16.03 -38.70 33.49
C GLY A 14 17.50 -38.54 33.06
N TRP A 15 18.45 -39.27 33.67
CA TRP A 15 19.87 -39.30 33.27
C TRP A 15 20.29 -40.60 32.57
N ALA A 16 19.43 -41.62 32.57
CA ALA A 16 19.69 -42.91 31.93
C ALA A 16 19.02 -42.99 30.56
N ALA A 17 19.45 -43.95 29.73
CA ALA A 17 18.84 -44.18 28.42
C ALA A 17 17.35 -44.56 28.58
N ALA A 18 16.50 -44.01 27.71
CA ALA A 18 15.07 -44.31 27.72
C ALA A 18 14.83 -45.83 27.52
N PRO A 19 14.00 -46.47 28.37
CA PRO A 19 13.66 -47.88 28.23
C PRO A 19 13.13 -48.20 26.82
N GLY A 20 13.56 -49.32 26.25
CA GLY A 20 13.21 -49.71 24.87
C GLY A 20 11.70 -49.76 24.60
N ARG A 21 10.89 -50.10 25.62
CA ARG A 21 9.42 -50.15 25.55
C ARG A 21 8.76 -48.77 25.39
N LEU A 22 9.42 -47.69 25.81
CA LEU A 22 8.92 -46.31 25.68
C LEU A 22 9.25 -45.69 24.31
N ARG A 23 10.22 -46.24 23.57
CA ARG A 23 10.62 -45.72 22.25
C ARG A 23 9.46 -45.61 21.23
N PRO A 24 8.58 -46.62 21.04
CA PRO A 24 7.46 -46.48 20.09
C PRO A 24 6.44 -45.43 20.55
N PHE A 25 6.19 -45.33 21.87
CA PHE A 25 5.32 -44.27 22.41
C PHE A 25 5.91 -42.89 22.17
N LEU A 26 7.19 -42.67 22.49
CA LEU A 26 7.88 -41.40 22.27
C LEU A 26 7.98 -41.05 20.78
N ALA A 27 8.21 -42.04 19.91
CA ALA A 27 8.18 -41.83 18.45
C ALA A 27 6.78 -41.47 17.96
N GLY A 28 5.73 -42.11 18.47
CA GLY A 28 4.34 -41.77 18.16
C GLY A 28 3.95 -40.37 18.63
N VAL A 29 4.32 -39.99 19.85
CA VAL A 29 4.12 -38.63 20.39
C VAL A 29 4.93 -37.62 19.58
N GLY A 30 6.19 -37.90 19.28
CA GLY A 30 7.05 -37.03 18.47
C GLY A 30 6.50 -36.81 17.06
N LEU A 31 6.04 -37.87 16.40
CA LEU A 31 5.37 -37.77 15.11
C LEU A 31 4.06 -36.99 15.20
N CYS A 32 3.25 -37.25 16.23
CA CYS A 32 2.00 -36.51 16.47
C CYS A 32 2.26 -35.02 16.65
N LEU A 33 3.25 -34.63 17.46
CA LEU A 33 3.64 -33.24 17.64
C LEU A 33 4.18 -32.63 16.35
N ALA A 34 5.03 -33.35 15.60
CA ALA A 34 5.57 -32.87 14.34
C ALA A 34 4.45 -32.63 13.30
N VAL A 35 3.48 -33.54 13.20
CA VAL A 35 2.30 -33.40 12.33
C VAL A 35 1.41 -32.26 12.81
N LEU A 36 1.18 -32.14 14.12
CA LEU A 36 0.36 -31.07 14.69
C LEU A 36 0.97 -29.69 14.42
N PHE A 37 2.24 -29.47 14.77
CA PHE A 37 2.89 -28.18 14.56
C PHE A 37 3.13 -27.89 13.08
N GLY A 38 3.46 -28.91 12.28
CA GLY A 38 3.54 -28.78 10.82
C GLY A 38 2.18 -28.40 10.21
N GLY A 39 1.10 -29.02 10.67
CA GLY A 39 -0.27 -28.74 10.24
C GLY A 39 -0.73 -27.34 10.64
N VAL A 40 -0.50 -26.93 11.89
CA VAL A 40 -0.79 -25.57 12.37
C VAL A 40 0.02 -24.54 11.58
N GLY A 41 1.31 -24.79 11.36
CA GLY A 41 2.17 -23.91 10.57
C GLY A 41 1.69 -23.79 9.12
N TYR A 42 1.31 -24.90 8.50
CA TYR A 42 0.74 -24.92 7.16
C TYR A 42 -0.58 -24.14 7.08
N ILE A 43 -1.51 -24.39 7.99
CA ILE A 43 -2.80 -23.68 8.05
C ILE A 43 -2.57 -22.18 8.25
N ALA A 44 -1.71 -21.80 9.19
CA ALA A 44 -1.38 -20.40 9.44
C ALA A 44 -0.83 -19.73 8.18
N ALA A 45 0.11 -20.37 7.47
CA ALA A 45 0.68 -19.84 6.23
C ALA A 45 -0.35 -19.78 5.08
N ALA A 46 -1.16 -20.83 4.90
CA ALA A 46 -2.15 -20.92 3.83
C ALA A 46 -3.35 -19.98 4.03
N THR A 47 -3.56 -19.47 5.26
CA THR A 47 -4.63 -18.53 5.59
C THR A 47 -4.15 -17.08 5.67
N GLN A 48 -2.85 -16.81 5.48
CA GLN A 48 -2.39 -15.42 5.34
C GLN A 48 -2.88 -14.83 4.02
N ALA A 49 -3.28 -13.55 4.07
CA ALA A 49 -3.61 -12.80 2.87
C ALA A 49 -2.36 -12.64 1.98
N ASP A 50 -2.56 -12.68 0.66
CA ASP A 50 -1.50 -12.36 -0.30
C ASP A 50 -1.02 -10.91 -0.02
N PRO A 51 0.27 -10.71 0.29
CA PRO A 51 0.81 -9.38 0.58
C PRO A 51 0.76 -8.43 -0.64
N GLY A 52 0.52 -8.96 -1.84
CA GLY A 52 0.28 -8.20 -3.06
C GLY A 52 1.46 -8.15 -4.04
N SER A 53 1.16 -7.68 -5.24
CA SER A 53 2.10 -7.54 -6.37
C SER A 53 2.97 -6.27 -6.34
N GLY A 54 2.80 -5.38 -5.34
CA GLY A 54 3.36 -4.03 -5.35
C GLY A 54 4.88 -3.97 -5.54
N SER A 55 5.36 -3.60 -6.72
CA SER A 55 6.78 -3.72 -7.10
C SER A 55 7.60 -2.47 -6.78
N GLY A 56 8.92 -2.64 -6.65
CA GLY A 56 9.88 -1.54 -6.51
C GLY A 56 11.04 -1.73 -7.50
N GLY A 57 11.68 -0.63 -7.89
CA GLY A 57 12.72 -0.66 -8.93
C GLY A 57 14.01 0.06 -8.57
N ARG A 58 14.96 0.01 -9.51
CA ARG A 58 16.10 0.94 -9.53
C ARG A 58 15.56 2.37 -9.63
N ARG A 59 16.38 3.33 -9.20
CA ARG A 59 16.03 4.75 -9.25
C ARG A 59 15.64 5.15 -10.67
N GLU A 60 14.53 5.87 -10.78
CA GLU A 60 13.98 6.39 -12.04
C GLU A 60 14.10 7.91 -12.07
N THR A 61 14.23 8.46 -13.27
CA THR A 61 14.15 9.89 -13.55
C THR A 61 13.08 10.11 -14.61
N ALA A 62 12.22 11.10 -14.40
CA ALA A 62 11.19 11.48 -15.37
C ALA A 62 11.14 13.00 -15.47
N ILE A 63 10.84 13.49 -16.68
CA ILE A 63 10.49 14.88 -16.95
C ILE A 63 9.00 14.91 -17.25
N GLY A 64 8.32 15.93 -16.74
CA GLY A 64 6.90 16.11 -16.96
C GLY A 64 6.38 17.42 -16.42
N VAL A 65 5.10 17.66 -16.66
CA VAL A 65 4.41 18.85 -16.14
C VAL A 65 3.91 18.53 -14.75
N LEU A 66 4.31 19.34 -13.78
CA LEU A 66 3.84 19.19 -12.40
C LEU A 66 2.42 19.76 -12.27
N ALA A 67 1.51 19.00 -11.69
CA ALA A 67 0.26 19.53 -11.17
C ALA A 67 0.23 19.37 -9.65
N TYR A 68 -0.08 20.45 -8.95
CA TYR A 68 -0.01 20.49 -7.49
C TYR A 68 -1.23 19.86 -6.82
N ASP A 69 -2.44 20.12 -7.34
CA ASP A 69 -3.70 19.71 -6.72
C ASP A 69 -4.25 18.37 -7.29
N PRO A 70 -4.87 17.50 -6.46
CA PRO A 70 -5.05 17.62 -5.00
C PRO A 70 -3.77 17.31 -4.21
N TYR A 71 -2.89 16.51 -4.80
CA TYR A 71 -1.57 16.17 -4.28
C TYR A 71 -0.61 16.19 -5.48
N PRO A 72 0.70 16.47 -5.28
CA PRO A 72 1.62 16.62 -6.40
C PRO A 72 1.63 15.41 -7.34
N LEU A 73 1.30 15.66 -8.61
CA LEU A 73 1.31 14.73 -9.73
C LEU A 73 2.34 15.16 -10.77
N LEU A 74 2.89 14.19 -11.49
CA LEU A 74 3.67 14.44 -12.70
C LEU A 74 2.97 13.84 -13.91
N TYR A 75 2.64 14.66 -14.90
CA TYR A 75 2.27 14.19 -16.23
C TYR A 75 3.55 14.01 -17.05
N VAL A 76 3.96 12.76 -17.23
CA VAL A 76 5.21 12.37 -17.86
C VAL A 76 5.24 12.85 -19.31
N THR A 77 6.33 13.52 -19.68
CA THR A 77 6.67 13.84 -21.08
C THR A 77 7.84 13.00 -21.56
N GLU A 78 8.79 12.70 -20.68
CA GLU A 78 9.99 11.92 -21.00
C GLU A 78 10.41 11.07 -19.79
N SER A 79 10.62 9.77 -20.00
CA SER A 79 11.12 8.82 -19.01
C SER A 79 11.62 7.56 -19.72
N GLU A 80 12.54 6.83 -19.08
CA GLU A 80 12.98 5.52 -19.58
C GLU A 80 11.92 4.44 -19.28
N ARG A 81 11.28 4.53 -18.10
CA ARG A 81 10.32 3.53 -17.62
C ARG A 81 8.88 3.80 -18.03
N TYR A 82 8.47 5.06 -18.06
CA TYR A 82 7.07 5.45 -18.21
C TYR A 82 6.81 6.10 -19.56
N PRO A 83 5.74 5.74 -20.28
CA PRO A 83 5.41 6.37 -21.54
C PRO A 83 4.97 7.83 -21.33
N ALA A 84 5.15 8.66 -22.36
CA ALA A 84 4.60 10.02 -22.36
C ALA A 84 3.07 9.99 -22.23
N GLY A 85 2.53 10.89 -21.41
CA GLY A 85 1.11 10.95 -21.05
C GLY A 85 0.74 10.20 -19.77
N HIS A 86 1.65 9.38 -19.22
CA HIS A 86 1.43 8.67 -17.95
C HIS A 86 1.45 9.62 -16.76
N THR A 87 0.65 9.33 -15.73
CA THR A 87 0.49 10.16 -14.54
C THR A 87 1.12 9.48 -13.33
N LEU A 88 2.14 10.12 -12.75
CA LEU A 88 2.80 9.62 -11.55
C LEU A 88 2.33 10.37 -10.31
N LEU A 89 1.96 9.63 -9.28
CA LEU A 89 1.87 10.17 -7.93
C LEU A 89 3.26 10.53 -7.42
N LEU A 90 3.41 11.66 -6.74
CA LEU A 90 4.68 12.04 -6.11
C LEU A 90 4.56 12.02 -4.60
N SER A 91 5.53 11.38 -3.94
CA SER A 91 5.71 11.46 -2.50
C SER A 91 7.16 11.72 -2.14
N GLY A 92 7.43 12.10 -0.90
CA GLY A 92 8.78 12.20 -0.38
C GLY A 92 9.29 10.84 0.09
N ASN A 93 10.52 10.82 0.60
CA ASN A 93 11.02 9.67 1.33
C ASN A 93 10.35 9.54 2.70
N ALA A 94 10.33 8.31 3.23
CA ALA A 94 9.72 7.97 4.51
C ALA A 94 8.20 8.24 4.53
N LYS A 95 7.72 9.13 5.39
CA LYS A 95 6.30 9.37 5.68
C LYS A 95 5.86 10.80 5.35
N PHE A 96 6.57 11.46 4.42
CA PHE A 96 6.34 12.85 4.06
C PHE A 96 5.95 12.98 2.58
N GLY A 97 5.07 13.93 2.28
CA GLY A 97 4.80 14.37 0.92
C GLY A 97 5.86 15.35 0.40
N VAL A 98 5.55 15.99 -0.72
CA VAL A 98 6.46 16.94 -1.42
C VAL A 98 5.82 18.29 -1.69
N GLN A 99 4.71 18.60 -1.00
CA GLN A 99 3.91 19.81 -1.19
C GLN A 99 4.74 21.09 -1.12
N ASP A 100 5.56 21.23 -0.08
CA ASP A 100 6.41 22.42 0.14
C ASP A 100 7.42 22.65 -0.99
N ARG A 101 7.74 21.60 -1.75
CA ARG A 101 8.68 21.65 -2.86
C ARG A 101 7.99 21.83 -4.20
N ALA A 102 6.74 21.38 -4.28
CA ALA A 102 5.95 21.30 -5.50
C ALA A 102 5.11 22.56 -5.76
N SER A 103 4.63 23.24 -4.71
CA SER A 103 3.67 24.35 -4.82
C SER A 103 4.15 25.50 -5.72
N ALA A 104 5.43 25.86 -5.65
CA ALA A 104 6.02 26.93 -6.48
C ALA A 104 6.30 26.51 -7.94
N LEU A 105 6.11 25.23 -8.27
CA LEU A 105 6.42 24.63 -9.56
C LEU A 105 5.16 24.15 -10.30
N ASP A 106 3.97 24.48 -9.81
CA ASP A 106 2.71 24.09 -10.44
C ASP A 106 2.62 24.59 -11.90
N GLY A 107 2.17 23.70 -12.80
CA GLY A 107 2.09 23.93 -14.24
C GLY A 107 3.45 24.03 -14.95
N ARG A 108 4.57 23.85 -14.25
CA ARG A 108 5.92 23.95 -14.82
C ARG A 108 6.43 22.59 -15.27
N LEU A 109 7.31 22.61 -16.27
CA LEU A 109 8.09 21.44 -16.65
C LEU A 109 9.19 21.21 -15.60
N VAL A 110 9.15 20.05 -14.97
CA VAL A 110 10.08 19.66 -13.90
C VAL A 110 10.72 18.31 -14.22
N GLN A 111 11.92 18.12 -13.70
CA GLN A 111 12.56 16.82 -13.61
C GLN A 111 12.39 16.28 -12.19
N VAL A 112 11.90 15.06 -12.07
CA VAL A 112 11.82 14.32 -10.82
C VAL A 112 12.76 13.12 -10.84
N SER A 113 13.29 12.75 -9.67
CA SER A 113 14.02 11.49 -9.52
C SER A 113 13.79 10.84 -8.16
N GLY A 114 13.59 9.53 -8.17
CA GLY A 114 13.14 8.82 -6.97
C GLY A 114 13.11 7.30 -7.11
N GLY A 115 12.66 6.65 -6.05
CA GLY A 115 12.43 5.21 -6.02
C GLY A 115 11.02 4.88 -6.51
N PRO A 116 10.84 4.25 -7.68
CA PRO A 116 9.52 3.93 -8.21
C PRO A 116 8.88 2.80 -7.41
N VAL A 117 7.57 2.91 -7.19
CA VAL A 117 6.70 1.85 -6.66
C VAL A 117 5.41 1.79 -7.50
N SER A 118 4.91 0.59 -7.73
CA SER A 118 3.78 0.35 -8.64
C SER A 118 2.89 -0.79 -8.14
N ARG A 119 1.58 -0.60 -8.15
CA ARG A 119 0.61 -1.67 -7.90
C ARG A 119 -0.73 -1.37 -8.58
N GLY A 120 -1.28 -2.38 -9.25
CA GLY A 120 -2.53 -2.23 -9.98
C GLY A 120 -2.39 -1.08 -10.98
N ASP A 121 -3.20 -0.05 -10.76
CA ASP A 121 -3.44 1.03 -11.71
C ASP A 121 -2.71 2.32 -11.32
N ILE A 122 -1.88 2.26 -10.27
CA ILE A 122 -1.12 3.40 -9.79
C ILE A 122 0.39 3.17 -9.83
N ASP A 123 1.07 4.23 -10.24
CA ASP A 123 2.50 4.38 -10.19
C ASP A 123 2.87 5.62 -9.37
N MET A 124 3.88 5.46 -8.51
CA MET A 124 4.36 6.53 -7.65
C MET A 124 5.87 6.61 -7.68
N LEU A 125 6.39 7.84 -7.67
CA LEU A 125 7.81 8.10 -7.51
C LEU A 125 8.09 8.73 -6.14
N ARG A 126 8.81 7.99 -5.30
CA ARG A 126 9.27 8.47 -3.98
C ARG A 126 10.52 9.31 -4.13
N LEU A 127 10.36 10.62 -4.07
CA LEU A 127 11.42 11.59 -4.28
C LEU A 127 12.43 11.58 -3.12
N ARG A 128 13.66 11.99 -3.44
CA ARG A 128 14.72 12.10 -2.45
C ARG A 128 14.37 13.17 -1.39
N GLY A 129 14.90 13.01 -0.18
CA GLY A 129 14.66 13.94 0.92
C GLY A 129 15.36 15.31 0.72
N GLY A 130 14.86 16.32 1.45
CA GLY A 130 15.31 17.70 1.32
C GLY A 130 14.86 18.31 -0.01
N THR A 131 15.72 19.11 -0.65
CA THR A 131 15.46 19.74 -1.95
C THR A 131 15.78 18.83 -3.15
N ASN A 132 16.24 17.60 -2.92
CA ASN A 132 16.74 16.71 -3.98
C ASN A 132 15.63 15.93 -4.69
N GLY A 133 15.75 15.72 -6.00
CA GLY A 133 14.83 14.83 -6.74
C GLY A 133 13.55 15.49 -7.24
N LEU A 134 13.45 16.81 -7.15
CA LEU A 134 12.50 17.66 -7.88
C LEU A 134 13.26 18.93 -8.24
N SER A 135 13.34 19.26 -9.51
CA SER A 135 13.99 20.47 -10.01
C SER A 135 13.27 21.00 -11.24
N LEU A 136 13.23 22.32 -11.40
CA LEU A 136 12.77 22.93 -12.64
C LEU A 136 13.68 22.51 -13.80
N VAL A 137 13.10 22.28 -14.99
CA VAL A 137 13.91 22.18 -16.22
C VAL A 137 14.21 23.61 -16.69
N GLU A 138 15.46 24.03 -16.54
CA GLU A 138 15.92 25.35 -17.00
C GLU A 138 15.89 25.41 -18.53
N ASP A 139 15.57 26.58 -19.08
CA ASP A 139 15.45 26.83 -20.53
C ASP A 139 14.52 25.84 -21.28
N ALA A 140 13.56 25.26 -20.56
CA ALA A 140 12.58 24.36 -21.14
C ALA A 140 11.73 25.07 -22.21
N PRO A 141 11.34 24.34 -23.28
CA PRO A 141 10.25 24.79 -24.13
C PRO A 141 8.97 24.98 -23.29
N GLU A 142 7.98 25.68 -23.86
CA GLU A 142 6.69 25.87 -23.21
C GLU A 142 6.12 24.53 -22.74
N ALA A 143 5.73 24.47 -21.46
CA ALA A 143 5.23 23.24 -20.87
C ALA A 143 3.94 22.81 -21.59
N PRO A 144 3.77 21.52 -21.91
CA PRO A 144 2.49 21.01 -22.37
C PRO A 144 1.36 21.37 -21.39
N PRO A 145 0.13 21.58 -21.88
CA PRO A 145 -0.98 21.85 -20.99
C PRO A 145 -1.23 20.63 -20.09
N VAL A 146 -1.51 20.90 -18.81
CA VAL A 146 -1.99 19.87 -17.87
C VAL A 146 -3.32 19.29 -18.42
N PRO A 147 -3.46 17.96 -18.50
CA PRO A 147 -4.71 17.33 -18.92
C PRO A 147 -5.88 17.82 -18.07
N GLN A 148 -6.96 18.24 -18.74
CA GLN A 148 -8.17 18.65 -18.05
C GLN A 148 -8.89 17.43 -17.46
N PRO A 149 -9.45 17.52 -16.24
CA PRO A 149 -10.22 16.43 -15.67
C PRO A 149 -11.43 16.07 -16.54
N VAL A 150 -11.64 14.77 -16.76
CA VAL A 150 -12.83 14.23 -17.45
C VAL A 150 -13.72 13.57 -16.40
N SER A 151 -14.89 14.14 -16.13
CA SER A 151 -15.87 13.53 -15.21
C SER A 151 -16.36 12.19 -15.75
N LEU A 152 -16.39 11.19 -14.86
CA LEU A 152 -16.98 9.87 -15.05
C LEU A 152 -18.28 9.73 -14.22
N GLY A 153 -18.80 10.84 -13.71
CA GLY A 153 -20.03 10.93 -12.93
C GLY A 153 -19.86 10.63 -11.44
N ARG A 154 -21.00 10.61 -10.75
CA ARG A 154 -21.10 10.37 -9.31
C ARG A 154 -21.22 8.87 -9.02
N TRP A 155 -20.41 8.41 -8.07
CA TRP A 155 -20.34 7.02 -7.66
C TRP A 155 -20.51 6.88 -6.15
N ARG A 156 -20.99 5.70 -5.73
CA ARG A 156 -20.90 5.21 -4.37
C ARG A 156 -20.02 3.98 -4.38
N LEU A 157 -18.86 4.06 -3.75
CA LEU A 157 -17.85 3.02 -3.79
C LEU A 157 -17.64 2.45 -2.39
N THR A 158 -17.41 1.14 -2.33
CA THR A 158 -16.99 0.44 -1.12
C THR A 158 -15.53 0.03 -1.28
N GLY A 159 -14.69 0.30 -0.28
CA GLY A 159 -13.25 0.11 -0.40
C GLY A 159 -12.49 0.49 0.85
N GLU A 160 -11.17 0.57 0.72
CA GLU A 160 -10.26 0.90 1.82
C GLU A 160 -9.46 2.17 1.51
N ILE A 161 -9.35 3.07 2.48
CA ILE A 161 -8.48 4.25 2.37
C ILE A 161 -7.07 3.88 2.85
N CYS A 162 -6.09 4.00 1.95
CA CYS A 162 -4.70 3.66 2.19
C CYS A 162 -3.79 4.89 1.97
N ASP A 163 -2.56 4.85 2.49
CA ASP A 163 -1.52 5.74 1.95
C ASP A 163 -1.01 5.22 0.61
N GLY A 164 -0.86 6.12 -0.35
CA GLY A 164 -0.48 5.79 -1.72
C GLY A 164 0.89 5.12 -1.83
N GLN A 165 1.80 5.36 -0.89
CA GLN A 165 3.16 4.86 -0.96
C GLN A 165 3.26 3.37 -0.62
N CYS A 166 2.71 2.97 0.52
CA CYS A 166 2.70 1.58 0.95
C CYS A 166 1.76 0.76 0.09
N VAL A 167 0.58 1.29 -0.26
CA VAL A 167 -0.37 0.56 -1.11
C VAL A 167 0.20 0.31 -2.50
N ALA A 168 0.97 1.25 -3.07
CA ALA A 168 1.71 1.06 -4.33
C ALA A 168 2.89 0.09 -4.22
N GLY A 169 3.24 -0.40 -3.02
CA GLY A 169 4.21 -1.48 -2.83
C GLY A 169 5.50 -1.11 -2.11
N ALA A 170 5.62 0.08 -1.51
CA ALA A 170 6.76 0.38 -0.64
C ALA A 170 6.80 -0.51 0.62
N MET A 171 5.66 -1.06 1.03
CA MET A 171 5.51 -2.05 2.09
C MET A 171 4.48 -3.08 1.64
N ARG A 172 4.64 -4.34 2.07
CA ARG A 172 3.66 -5.39 1.82
C ARG A 172 3.32 -6.14 3.11
N PRO A 173 2.05 -6.14 3.57
CA PRO A 173 0.89 -5.46 2.96
C PRO A 173 0.94 -3.94 3.15
N GLY A 174 0.36 -3.20 2.21
CA GLY A 174 0.11 -1.76 2.30
C GLY A 174 -1.35 -1.43 2.61
N THR A 175 -2.07 -2.40 3.18
CA THR A 175 -3.52 -2.39 3.45
C THR A 175 -3.81 -3.07 4.80
N GLY A 176 -5.04 -2.93 5.28
CA GLY A 176 -5.59 -3.55 6.47
C GLY A 176 -5.17 -2.91 7.80
N LEU A 177 -5.84 -3.32 8.87
CA LEU A 177 -5.67 -2.77 10.22
C LEU A 177 -4.22 -2.76 10.73
N ALA A 178 -3.41 -3.74 10.35
CA ALA A 178 -1.99 -3.80 10.72
C ALA A 178 -1.19 -2.59 10.19
N HIS A 179 -1.68 -1.96 9.13
CA HIS A 179 -1.04 -0.82 8.47
C HIS A 179 -1.62 0.53 8.91
N ARG A 180 -2.80 0.56 9.56
CA ARG A 180 -3.55 1.78 9.90
C ARG A 180 -2.73 2.91 10.53
N ALA A 181 -2.00 2.61 11.61
CA ALA A 181 -1.22 3.63 12.31
C ALA A 181 -0.07 4.18 11.44
N CYS A 182 0.54 3.31 10.63
CA CYS A 182 1.59 3.70 9.71
C CYS A 182 1.05 4.57 8.56
N ALA A 183 -0.10 4.18 8.00
CA ALA A 183 -0.81 4.91 6.95
C ALA A 183 -1.24 6.30 7.42
N ASN A 184 -1.86 6.42 8.60
CA ASN A 184 -2.23 7.72 9.17
C ASN A 184 -1.04 8.68 9.26
N LEU A 185 0.12 8.20 9.73
CA LEU A 185 1.30 9.04 9.80
C LEU A 185 1.81 9.46 8.40
N CYS A 186 1.68 8.62 7.38
CA CYS A 186 1.97 8.99 6.00
C CYS A 186 1.02 10.07 5.48
N LEU A 187 -0.30 9.92 5.70
CA LEU A 187 -1.30 10.88 5.24
C LEU A 187 -1.14 12.24 5.95
N ILE A 188 -0.92 12.24 7.27
CA ILE A 188 -0.61 13.44 8.06
C ILE A 188 0.65 14.13 7.51
N GLY A 189 1.64 13.35 7.08
CA GLY A 189 2.85 13.89 6.47
C GLY A 189 2.68 14.34 5.02
N GLY A 190 1.49 14.20 4.42
CA GLY A 190 1.19 14.64 3.06
C GLY A 190 1.44 13.60 1.97
N VAL A 191 1.63 12.33 2.30
CA VAL A 191 1.64 11.26 1.28
C VAL A 191 0.24 11.18 0.64
N PRO A 192 0.11 11.11 -0.70
CA PRO A 192 -1.18 11.06 -1.36
C PRO A 192 -2.05 9.89 -0.87
N PRO A 193 -3.29 10.13 -0.40
CA PRO A 193 -4.23 9.08 -0.02
C PRO A 193 -4.78 8.39 -1.27
N VAL A 194 -4.92 7.07 -1.21
CA VAL A 194 -5.49 6.25 -2.29
C VAL A 194 -6.65 5.44 -1.73
N PHE A 195 -7.77 5.45 -2.43
CA PHE A 195 -8.90 4.57 -2.20
C PHE A 195 -8.74 3.30 -3.05
N VAL A 196 -8.76 2.14 -2.40
CA VAL A 196 -8.74 0.84 -3.08
C VAL A 196 -10.17 0.30 -3.06
N SER A 197 -10.85 0.39 -4.19
CA SER A 197 -12.23 -0.05 -4.34
C SER A 197 -12.32 -1.57 -4.35
N THR A 198 -13.42 -2.11 -3.83
CA THR A 198 -13.77 -3.53 -3.93
C THR A 198 -14.33 -3.91 -5.30
N ALA A 199 -14.70 -2.91 -6.12
CA ALA A 199 -15.18 -3.09 -7.47
C ALA A 199 -14.61 -2.00 -8.40
N ALA A 200 -14.21 -2.40 -9.59
CA ALA A 200 -13.61 -1.49 -10.56
C ALA A 200 -14.59 -0.46 -11.13
N VAL A 201 -14.10 0.75 -11.38
CA VAL A 201 -14.76 1.77 -12.21
C VAL A 201 -13.88 1.98 -13.44
N GLU A 202 -14.44 1.86 -14.64
CA GLU A 202 -13.67 1.91 -15.90
C GLU A 202 -12.50 0.89 -15.95
N GLY A 203 -12.59 -0.21 -15.19
CA GLY A 203 -11.54 -1.22 -15.11
C GLY A 203 -10.47 -0.97 -14.05
N GLU A 204 -10.51 0.18 -13.36
CA GLU A 204 -9.52 0.57 -12.36
C GLU A 204 -10.07 0.40 -10.93
N GLU A 205 -9.23 -0.05 -10.01
CA GLU A 205 -9.57 -0.27 -8.59
C GLU A 205 -8.91 0.76 -7.66
N PHE A 206 -7.94 1.52 -8.15
CA PHE A 206 -7.15 2.46 -7.37
C PHE A 206 -7.46 3.90 -7.75
N PHE A 207 -7.81 4.73 -6.76
CA PHE A 207 -8.21 6.12 -6.97
C PHE A 207 -7.41 7.03 -6.06
N LEU A 208 -6.80 8.09 -6.61
CA LEU A 208 -6.31 9.19 -5.79
C LEU A 208 -7.49 9.87 -5.11
N LEU A 209 -7.43 10.02 -3.79
CA LEU A 209 -8.49 10.72 -3.07
C LEU A 209 -8.27 12.23 -3.07
N ALA A 210 -9.38 12.96 -3.19
CA ALA A 210 -9.46 14.40 -3.09
C ALA A 210 -10.75 14.79 -2.37
N ASP A 211 -10.81 16.02 -1.87
CA ASP A 211 -12.06 16.57 -1.37
C ASP A 211 -13.02 16.93 -2.52
N ALA A 212 -14.23 17.37 -2.17
CA ALA A 212 -15.26 17.76 -3.13
C ALA A 212 -14.88 18.97 -4.01
N ASP A 213 -13.90 19.77 -3.60
CA ASP A 213 -13.39 20.94 -4.32
C ASP A 213 -12.13 20.61 -5.15
N GLY A 214 -11.61 19.38 -5.04
CA GLY A 214 -10.43 18.91 -5.76
C GLY A 214 -9.10 19.19 -5.04
N GLY A 215 -9.14 19.55 -3.76
CA GLY A 215 -7.99 19.73 -2.88
C GLY A 215 -7.68 18.51 -2.00
N PRO A 216 -6.72 18.65 -1.05
CA PRO A 216 -6.35 17.58 -0.12
C PRO A 216 -7.49 17.19 0.83
N VAL A 217 -7.71 15.89 1.03
CA VAL A 217 -8.80 15.36 1.88
C VAL A 217 -8.34 14.78 3.22
N THR A 218 -7.03 14.85 3.51
CA THR A 218 -6.37 14.13 4.61
C THR A 218 -7.14 14.13 5.92
N ASP A 219 -7.49 15.30 6.45
CA ASP A 219 -8.06 15.42 7.81
C ASP A 219 -9.44 14.76 7.94
N ALA A 220 -10.21 14.74 6.86
CA ALA A 220 -11.54 14.14 6.81
C ALA A 220 -11.53 12.61 6.86
N VAL A 221 -10.41 11.96 6.49
CA VAL A 221 -10.37 10.50 6.28
C VAL A 221 -9.59 9.73 7.36
N LEU A 222 -8.85 10.39 8.24
CA LEU A 222 -7.91 9.73 9.19
C LEU A 222 -8.56 8.67 10.10
N ASP A 223 -9.81 8.87 10.49
CA ASP A 223 -10.56 7.94 11.35
C ASP A 223 -11.05 6.68 10.60
N HIS A 224 -10.89 6.66 9.28
CA HIS A 224 -11.42 5.67 8.37
C HIS A 224 -10.33 4.97 7.54
N VAL A 225 -9.07 5.27 7.82
CA VAL A 225 -7.92 4.65 7.17
C VAL A 225 -7.82 3.17 7.54
N ALA A 226 -7.49 2.37 6.52
CA ALA A 226 -7.22 0.95 6.59
C ALA A 226 -8.35 0.08 7.17
N ILE A 227 -9.59 0.53 6.98
CA ILE A 227 -10.82 -0.21 7.23
C ILE A 227 -11.73 -0.12 6.02
N LEU A 228 -12.65 -1.07 5.91
CA LEU A 228 -13.64 -1.08 4.84
C LEU A 228 -14.66 0.03 5.08
N VAL A 229 -14.84 0.91 4.10
CA VAL A 229 -15.77 2.03 4.13
C VAL A 229 -16.59 2.11 2.86
N GLU A 230 -17.74 2.74 2.96
CA GLU A 230 -18.54 3.20 1.82
C GLU A 230 -18.50 4.73 1.80
N VAL A 231 -18.33 5.31 0.61
CA VAL A 231 -18.30 6.77 0.43
C VAL A 231 -18.84 7.14 -0.95
N GLU A 232 -19.52 8.27 -1.02
CA GLU A 232 -20.02 8.87 -2.26
C GLU A 232 -19.12 10.00 -2.75
N GLY A 233 -19.08 10.22 -4.06
CA GLY A 233 -18.30 11.30 -4.65
C GLY A 233 -18.34 11.31 -6.17
N GLU A 234 -17.59 12.25 -6.76
CA GLU A 234 -17.38 12.32 -8.20
C GLU A 234 -16.10 11.58 -8.56
N VAL A 235 -16.16 10.66 -9.54
CA VAL A 235 -14.96 10.07 -10.13
C VAL A 235 -14.61 10.86 -11.38
N GLU A 236 -13.34 11.22 -11.51
CA GLU A 236 -12.82 11.89 -12.69
C GLU A 236 -11.49 11.28 -13.12
N ARG A 237 -11.20 11.38 -14.41
CA ARG A 237 -9.95 10.96 -15.01
C ARG A 237 -9.05 12.17 -15.20
N ARG A 238 -7.83 12.13 -14.68
CA ARG A 238 -6.77 13.13 -14.90
C ARG A 238 -5.57 12.45 -15.55
N GLY A 239 -5.38 12.68 -16.85
CA GLY A 239 -4.45 11.87 -17.65
C GLY A 239 -4.96 10.42 -17.72
N ASP A 240 -4.19 9.49 -17.17
CA ASP A 240 -4.54 8.07 -17.01
C ASP A 240 -4.79 7.66 -15.55
N LEU A 241 -4.74 8.59 -14.60
CA LEU A 241 -5.07 8.35 -13.20
C LEU A 241 -6.55 8.65 -12.93
N LEU A 242 -7.23 7.78 -12.17
CA LEU A 242 -8.54 8.10 -11.61
C LEU A 242 -8.40 8.83 -10.27
N VAL A 243 -9.15 9.92 -10.15
CA VAL A 243 -9.29 10.71 -8.92
C VAL A 243 -10.73 10.56 -8.44
N PHE A 244 -10.89 10.25 -7.16
CA PHE A 244 -12.19 10.17 -6.50
C PHE A 244 -12.34 11.35 -5.54
N ARG A 245 -13.11 12.35 -5.98
CA ARG A 245 -13.46 13.55 -5.21
C ARG A 245 -14.63 13.20 -4.30
N ILE A 246 -14.34 12.87 -3.06
CA ILE A 246 -15.33 12.35 -2.12
C ILE A 246 -16.12 13.48 -1.45
N ASP A 247 -17.35 13.17 -1.05
CA ASP A 247 -18.08 13.91 -0.03
C ASP A 247 -17.77 13.28 1.34
N PRO A 248 -16.94 13.91 2.19
CA PRO A 248 -16.58 13.37 3.49
C PRO A 248 -17.78 13.12 4.41
N GLY A 249 -18.88 13.85 4.23
CA GLY A 249 -20.09 13.68 5.04
C GLY A 249 -20.84 12.39 4.74
N SER A 250 -20.59 11.76 3.59
CA SER A 250 -21.17 10.48 3.19
C SER A 250 -20.39 9.25 3.69
N LEU A 251 -19.20 9.50 4.26
CA LEU A 251 -18.23 8.46 4.57
C LEU A 251 -18.66 7.67 5.81
N GLN A 252 -18.77 6.35 5.65
CA GLN A 252 -19.24 5.45 6.70
C GLN A 252 -18.51 4.10 6.67
N VAL A 253 -18.39 3.47 7.83
CA VAL A 253 -17.85 2.10 7.92
C VAL A 253 -18.79 1.14 7.20
N ALA A 254 -18.25 0.34 6.28
CA ALA A 254 -19.03 -0.64 5.55
C ALA A 254 -19.49 -1.78 6.48
N PRO A 255 -20.68 -2.37 6.24
CA PRO A 255 -21.24 -3.45 7.05
C PRO A 255 -20.45 -4.75 6.99
#